data_AF-A0A6J4HPG7-F1
#
_entry.id   AF-A0A6J4HPG7-F1
#
_cell.length_a   1.000
_cell.length_b   1.000
_cell.length_c   1.000
_cell.angle_alpha   90.00
_cell.angle_beta   90.00
_cell.angle_gamma   90.00
#
_symmetry.space_group_name_H-M   'P 1'
#
loop_
_entity.id
_entity.type
_entity.pdbx_description
1 polymer ?
#
loop_
_entity_poly.entity_id
_entity_poly.type
_entity_poly.pdbx_seq_one_letter_code
_entity_poly.pdbx_strand_id
1 'polypeptide(L)' 'MNSTRTGGAAAATRHAAAIVQIETLDGNGLSLSFPTREAAEIAFRQVRTGSNVQHCALLTHMRDGLYANGATHCRP' A
#
# COMPACT_ATOMS: atom_id res chain seq x y z
N MET A 1 -35.90 -20.00 -26.11
CA MET A 1 -34.44 -20.14 -25.90
C MET A 1 -34.08 -19.20 -24.77
N ASN A 2 -33.92 -19.73 -23.56
CA ASN A 2 -33.81 -18.94 -22.33
C ASN A 2 -32.37 -18.52 -22.05
N SER A 3 -32.18 -17.22 -21.82
CA SER A 3 -31.00 -16.61 -21.21
C SER A 3 -30.56 -17.34 -19.95
N THR A 4 -29.29 -17.73 -19.87
CA THR A 4 -28.64 -17.97 -18.58
C THR A 4 -27.37 -17.15 -18.51
N ARG A 5 -27.45 -16.16 -17.62
CA ARG A 5 -26.44 -15.25 -17.11
C ARG A 5 -25.32 -16.03 -16.41
N THR A 6 -24.09 -15.83 -16.87
CA THR A 6 -22.88 -15.91 -16.04
C THR A 6 -21.97 -14.84 -16.62
N GLY A 7 -22.03 -13.60 -16.13
CA GLY A 7 -21.45 -13.35 -14.82
C GLY A 7 -19.95 -13.66 -14.83
N GLY A 8 -19.28 -13.51 -15.98
CA GLY A 8 -17.83 -13.43 -16.04
C GLY A 8 -17.41 -12.16 -15.33
N ALA A 9 -17.32 -12.23 -14.00
CA ALA A 9 -16.54 -11.31 -13.20
C ALA A 9 -15.15 -11.33 -13.82
N ALA A 10 -14.91 -10.37 -14.73
CA ALA A 10 -13.59 -10.04 -15.22
C ALA A 10 -12.71 -10.01 -13.99
N ALA A 11 -11.74 -10.92 -13.98
CA ALA A 11 -10.87 -11.22 -12.86
C ALA A 11 -10.57 -9.92 -12.12
N ALA A 12 -11.25 -9.71 -11.00
CA ALA A 12 -10.82 -8.74 -10.02
C ALA A 12 -9.50 -9.32 -9.56
N THR A 13 -8.41 -8.99 -10.26
CA THR A 13 -7.07 -8.98 -9.71
C THR A 13 -7.26 -8.25 -8.39
N ARG A 14 -7.40 -9.02 -7.32
CA ARG A 14 -7.48 -8.52 -5.95
C ARG A 14 -6.09 -7.97 -5.67
N HIS A 15 -5.78 -6.82 -6.25
CA HIS A 15 -4.64 -6.03 -5.84
C HIS A 15 -4.96 -5.69 -4.39
N ALA A 16 -4.34 -6.42 -3.46
CA ALA A 16 -4.55 -6.23 -2.04
C ALA A 16 -4.39 -4.73 -1.72
N ALA A 17 -5.35 -4.15 -1.00
CA ALA A 17 -5.23 -2.79 -0.50
C ALA A 17 -3.95 -2.69 0.36
N ALA A 18 -3.27 -1.56 0.30
CA ALA A 18 -1.99 -1.39 0.98
C ALA A 18 -1.90 -0.01 1.62
N ILE A 19 -1.18 0.09 2.73
CA ILE A 19 -1.00 1.31 3.50
C ILE A 19 0.48 1.65 3.51
N VAL A 20 0.82 2.90 3.22
CA VAL A 20 2.17 3.43 3.42
C VAL A 20 2.15 4.26 4.69
N GLN A 21 2.92 3.85 5.69
CA GLN A 21 3.20 4.64 6.88
C GLN A 21 4.51 5.39 6.69
N ILE A 22 4.50 6.67 7.06
CA ILE A 22 5.60 7.59 6.89
C ILE A 22 5.77 8.28 8.23
N GLU A 23 6.98 8.32 8.76
CA GLU A 23 7.34 9.10 9.93
C GLU A 23 8.37 10.13 9.47
N THR A 24 8.04 11.41 9.66
CA THR A 24 8.95 12.50 9.34
C THR A 24 9.94 12.72 10.48
N LEU A 25 11.03 13.42 10.19
CA LEU A 25 12.06 13.77 11.18
C LEU A 25 11.51 14.59 12.36
N ASP A 26 10.38 15.29 12.15
CA ASP A 26 9.69 16.06 13.18
C ASP A 26 8.87 15.18 14.14
N GLY A 27 8.89 13.85 13.96
CA GLY A 27 8.09 12.90 14.74
C GLY A 27 6.61 12.83 14.31
N ASN A 28 6.26 13.42 13.16
CA ASN A 28 4.90 13.36 12.64
C ASN A 28 4.71 12.08 11.80
N GLY A 29 3.71 11.29 12.17
CA GLY A 29 3.29 10.09 11.43
C GLY A 29 2.19 10.40 10.40
N LEU A 30 2.34 9.92 9.17
CA LEU A 30 1.36 9.98 8.11
C LEU A 30 1.03 8.56 7.63
N SER A 31 -0.25 8.25 7.42
CA SER A 31 -0.69 6.96 6.90
C SER A 31 -1.51 7.17 5.63
N LEU A 32 -1.02 6.65 4.50
CA LEU A 32 -1.68 6.74 3.21
C LEU A 32 -2.23 5.38 2.82
N SER A 33 -3.53 5.28 2.62
CA SER A 33 -4.18 4.03 2.18
C SER A 33 -4.37 4.05 0.68
N PHE A 34 -3.98 2.96 0.02
CA PHE A 34 -4.07 2.77 -1.42
C PHE A 34 -4.96 1.56 -1.73
N PRO A 35 -5.78 1.64 -2.80
CA PRO A 35 -6.65 0.54 -3.21
C PRO A 35 -5.87 -0.65 -3.77
N THR A 36 -4.63 -0.44 -4.22
CA THR A 36 -3.78 -1.48 -4.81
C THR A 36 -2.37 -1.44 -4.22
N ARG A 37 -1.75 -2.62 -4.10
CA ARG A 37 -0.36 -2.77 -3.67
C ARG A 37 0.63 -2.01 -4.56
N GLU A 38 0.45 -2.05 -5.87
CA GLU A 38 1.35 -1.37 -6.82
C GLU A 38 1.36 0.15 -6.62
N ALA A 39 0.18 0.76 -6.39
CA ALA A 39 0.10 2.19 -6.10
C ALA A 39 0.83 2.53 -4.79
N ALA A 40 0.67 1.69 -3.76
CA ALA A 40 1.39 1.85 -2.50
C ALA A 40 2.91 1.67 -2.66
N GLU A 41 3.38 0.74 -3.48
CA GLU A 41 4.82 0.54 -3.75
C GLU A 41 5.44 1.72 -4.51
N ILE A 42 4.71 2.34 -5.43
CA ILE A 42 5.15 3.55 -6.13
C ILE A 42 5.26 4.70 -5.13
N ALA A 43 4.22 4.92 -4.31
CA ALA A 43 4.23 5.94 -3.28
C ALA A 43 5.34 5.71 -2.25
N PHE A 44 5.50 4.47 -1.76
CA PHE A 44 6.57 4.10 -0.83
C PHE A 44 7.97 4.42 -1.40
N ARG A 45 8.22 4.11 -2.67
CA ARG A 45 9.49 4.45 -3.33
C ARG A 45 9.71 5.97 -3.43
N GLN A 46 8.67 6.73 -3.77
CA GLN A 46 8.75 8.19 -3.86
C GLN A 46 9.00 8.83 -2.49
N VAL A 47 8.28 8.37 -1.46
CA VAL A 47 8.42 8.88 -0.10
C VAL A 47 9.80 8.56 0.46
N ARG A 48 10.33 7.35 0.21
CA ARG A 48 11.68 6.95 0.64
C ARG A 48 12.78 7.86 0.07
N THR A 49 12.53 8.54 -1.05
CA THR A 49 13.47 9.51 -1.63
C THR A 49 13.29 10.95 -1.12
N GLY A 50 12.30 11.21 -0.26
CA GLY A 50 12.08 12.53 0.33
C GLY A 50 13.03 12.81 1.49
N SER A 51 13.62 14.01 1.51
CA SER A 51 14.65 14.42 2.49
C SER A 51 14.16 14.57 3.94
N ASN A 52 12.85 14.58 4.18
CA ASN A 52 12.26 14.82 5.51
C ASN A 52 11.71 13.56 6.18
N VAL A 53 11.99 12.38 5.63
CA VAL A 53 11.45 11.10 6.11
C VAL A 53 12.49 10.40 6.97
N GLN A 54 12.10 10.00 8.17
CA GLN A 54 12.93 9.23 9.11
C GLN A 54 12.60 7.73 9.04
N HIS A 55 11.33 7.41 8.92
CA HIS A 55 10.86 6.04 8.82
C HIS A 55 9.81 5.93 7.70
N CYS A 56 9.86 4.87 6.92
CA CYS A 56 8.82 4.58 5.96
C CYS A 56 8.53 3.08 5.96
N ALA A 57 7.27 2.70 6.03
CA ALA A 57 6.83 1.30 6.01
C ALA A 57 5.69 1.09 5.02
N LEU A 58 5.81 0.06 4.20
CA LEU A 58 4.74 -0.44 3.35
C LEU A 58 4.06 -1.62 4.04
N LEU A 59 2.77 -1.47 4.28
CA LEU A 59 1.90 -2.48 4.84
C LEU A 59 0.90 -2.92 3.76
N THR A 60 0.46 -4.17 3.79
CA THR A 60 -0.52 -4.71 2.83
C THR A 60 -1.57 -5.51 3.55
N HIS A 61 -2.83 -5.26 3.20
CA HIS A 61 -3.98 -6.01 3.71
C HIS A 61 -4.06 -7.37 3.04
N MET A 62 -3.70 -8.41 3.79
CA MET A 62 -4.02 -9.78 3.44
C MET A 62 -5.36 -10.18 4.08
N ARG A 63 -5.87 -11.35 3.68
CA ARG A 63 -7.13 -11.92 4.18
C ARG A 63 -7.18 -12.01 5.72
N ASP A 64 -6.02 -12.15 6.35
CA ASP A 64 -5.85 -12.39 7.79
C ASP A 64 -5.30 -11.17 8.57
N GLY A 65 -5.09 -10.02 7.93
CA GLY A 65 -4.62 -8.80 8.61
C GLY A 65 -3.70 -7.89 7.78
N LEU A 66 -3.13 -6.88 8.45
CA LEU A 66 -2.11 -5.98 7.89
C LEU A 66 -0.72 -6.61 8.05
N TYR A 67 0.01 -6.78 6.95
CA TYR A 67 1.38 -7.31 6.96
C TYR A 67 2.37 -6.26 6.47
N ALA A 68 3.48 -6.08 7.20
CA ALA A 68 4.59 -5.22 6.76
C ALA A 68 5.36 -5.91 5.63
N ASN A 69 5.25 -5.36 4.43
CA ASN A 69 5.98 -5.81 3.23
C ASN A 69 7.33 -5.11 3.06
N GLY A 70 7.62 -4.10 3.87
CA GLY A 70 8.94 -3.50 3.94
C GLY A 70 8.94 -2.27 4.83
N ALA A 71 9.81 -2.25 5.85
CA ALA A 71 10.10 -1.06 6.64
C ALA A 71 11.54 -0.64 6.31
N THR A 72 11.73 0.63 5.98
CA THR A 72 13.06 1.19 5.72
C THR A 72 13.24 2.41 6.58
N HIS A 73 14.30 2.38 7.40
CA HIS A 73 14.75 3.54 8.13
C HIS A 73 15.48 4.46 7.15
N CYS A 74 14.91 5.63 6.89
CA CYS A 74 15.56 6.66 6.12
C CYS A 74 16.40 7.46 7.12
N ARG A 75 17.73 7.45 6.95
CA ARG A 75 18.55 8.36 7.75
C ARG A 75 18.47 9.75 7.12
N PRO A 76 18.29 10.81 7.92
CA PRO A 76 18.45 12.19 7.44
C PRO A 76 19.85 12.40 6.85
#